data_AF-A0A164Z8S0-F1
#
_entry.id   AF-A0A164Z8S0-F1
#
_cell.length_a   1.000
_cell.length_b   1.000
_cell.length_c   1.000
_cell.angle_alpha   90.00
_cell.angle_beta   90.00
_cell.angle_gamma   90.00
#
_symmetry.space_group_name_H-M   'P 1'
#
loop_
_entity.id
_entity.type
_entity.pdbx_description
1 polymer ?
#
loop_
_entity_poly.entity_id
_entity_poly.type
_entity_poly.pdbx_seq_one_letter_code
_entity_poly.pdbx_strand_id
1 'polypeptide(L)'
;MGELLDFELEDDVVVNPTKKRKKIIGLDDLLSDHYKQKGSLVENSRRATHRRSYSSDEDEVDVGEAKLSRCVEECQKEAYESAFWGLQIFGDQKPPPKSVSPDLKTCVSLESLKSMELDSLVEVHPKKGETFLERLLVDGWLLKLVLVKGHLNESIAKWTFNLMLYSSIEVLSTSACDFWCTVLSPKNKTDLSIKIDWMPKYTEVKEALEIYGFIINTPSKFSSTVNLGDSDHIGPPQNIRAWMKFIAAGCQVRSSFAVFSTSETEELLAIVISLYLDRQLLGLSMILHDCTFSVLNYFRNNEWKSSCEKVAISIASRVPCDINSLRIVESIMATDSRSKQLRSAVAYQLLSTCLDNKVC
;
A
#
# COMPACT_ATOMS: atom_id res chain seq x y z
N MET A 1 -21.75 -44.76 12.12
CA MET A 1 -21.08 -45.27 13.32
C MET A 1 -19.64 -45.50 12.91
N GLY A 2 -18.67 -44.63 13.15
CA GLY A 2 -18.51 -43.71 14.28
C GLY A 2 -17.61 -44.39 15.31
N GLU A 3 -16.31 -44.48 15.03
CA GLU A 3 -15.30 -44.79 16.04
C GLU A 3 -13.98 -44.09 15.68
N LEU A 4 -13.58 -43.22 16.61
CA LEU A 4 -12.43 -42.34 16.58
C LEU A 4 -11.16 -43.15 16.82
N LEU A 5 -10.15 -42.93 15.98
CA LEU A 5 -8.78 -43.40 16.16
C LEU A 5 -8.15 -42.64 17.33
N ASP A 6 -8.07 -43.27 18.49
CA ASP A 6 -7.25 -42.82 19.61
C ASP A 6 -5.85 -43.45 19.49
N PHE A 7 -4.83 -42.60 19.45
CA PHE A 7 -3.44 -42.98 19.24
C PHE A 7 -2.76 -43.23 20.59
N GLU A 8 -2.91 -44.42 21.15
CA GLU A 8 -1.91 -44.98 22.07
C GLU A 8 -0.83 -45.70 21.27
N LEU A 9 0.30 -45.03 21.07
CA LEU A 9 1.59 -45.67 20.83
C LEU A 9 2.66 -44.88 21.57
N GLU A 10 3.00 -45.38 22.76
CA GLU A 10 4.27 -45.12 23.43
C GLU A 10 5.42 -45.65 22.56
N ASP A 11 6.47 -44.86 22.39
CA ASP A 11 7.83 -45.20 22.85
C ASP A 11 8.81 -44.11 22.41
N ASP A 12 9.63 -43.61 23.34
CA ASP A 12 11.07 -43.84 23.27
C ASP A 12 11.86 -43.12 24.40
N VAL A 13 12.72 -43.92 25.01
CA VAL A 13 14.16 -43.65 25.22
C VAL A 13 14.55 -42.55 26.22
N VAL A 14 15.02 -43.05 27.37
CA VAL A 14 16.18 -42.60 28.16
C VAL A 14 16.90 -41.33 27.64
N VAL A 15 16.75 -40.23 28.39
CA VAL A 15 17.53 -38.99 28.18
C VAL A 15 18.38 -38.67 29.41
N ASN A 16 19.70 -38.63 29.21
CA ASN A 16 20.71 -38.08 30.12
C ASN A 16 20.37 -36.63 30.54
N PRO A 17 20.57 -36.22 31.82
CA PRO A 17 20.07 -34.94 32.31
C PRO A 17 21.10 -33.82 32.08
N THR A 18 21.07 -33.21 30.90
CA THR A 18 21.62 -31.86 30.72
C THR A 18 20.74 -31.06 29.76
N LYS A 19 19.82 -30.26 30.31
CA LYS A 19 19.31 -28.97 29.80
C LYS A 19 18.07 -28.55 30.58
N LYS A 20 18.03 -27.28 30.99
CA LYS A 20 16.93 -26.63 31.71
C LYS A 20 15.60 -26.88 30.98
N ARG A 21 14.70 -27.67 31.57
CA ARG A 21 13.31 -27.80 31.13
C ARG A 21 12.64 -26.43 31.27
N LYS A 22 12.09 -25.91 30.16
CA LYS A 22 11.14 -24.79 30.20
C LYS A 22 9.93 -25.27 31.01
N LYS A 23 9.67 -24.65 32.16
CA LYS A 23 8.43 -24.88 32.89
C LYS A 23 7.27 -24.41 32.00
N ILE A 24 6.29 -25.28 31.82
CA ILE A 24 5.00 -24.91 31.27
C ILE A 24 4.39 -23.96 32.30
N ILE A 25 4.18 -22.70 31.90
CA ILE A 25 3.59 -21.68 32.77
C ILE A 25 2.11 -22.03 32.90
N GLY A 26 1.70 -22.44 34.10
CA GLY A 26 0.31 -22.73 34.41
C GLY A 26 -0.50 -21.46 34.61
N LEU A 27 -1.82 -21.57 34.51
CA LEU A 27 -2.73 -20.46 34.82
C LEU A 27 -2.56 -19.97 36.27
N ASP A 28 -2.23 -20.88 37.17
CA ASP A 28 -1.95 -20.59 38.58
C ASP A 28 -0.64 -19.79 38.77
N ASP A 29 0.38 -20.04 37.92
CA ASP A 29 1.62 -19.26 37.92
C ASP A 29 1.33 -17.81 37.50
N LEU A 30 0.53 -17.62 36.45
CA LEU A 30 0.11 -16.28 35.97
C LEU A 30 -0.75 -15.53 37.00
N LEU A 31 -1.66 -16.22 37.69
CA LEU A 31 -2.45 -15.63 38.77
C LEU A 31 -1.56 -15.23 39.95
N SER A 32 -0.59 -16.06 40.31
CA SER A 32 0.34 -15.77 41.40
C SER A 32 1.23 -14.56 41.10
N ASP A 33 1.69 -14.42 39.86
CA ASP A 33 2.47 -13.28 39.40
C ASP A 33 1.63 -11.99 39.36
N HIS A 34 0.36 -12.08 38.93
CA HIS A 34 -0.56 -10.94 38.96
C HIS A 34 -0.80 -10.42 40.38
N TYR A 35 -1.00 -11.30 41.37
CA TYR A 35 -1.15 -10.88 42.76
C TYR A 35 0.15 -10.33 43.37
N LYS A 36 1.31 -10.89 43.02
CA LYS A 36 2.62 -10.35 43.43
C LYS A 36 2.88 -8.97 42.85
N GLN A 37 2.56 -8.76 41.57
CA GLN A 37 2.74 -7.47 40.91
C GLN A 37 1.83 -6.40 41.54
N LYS A 38 0.58 -6.76 41.90
CA LYS A 38 -0.34 -5.86 42.59
C LYS A 38 0.14 -5.48 44.00
N GLY A 39 0.78 -6.40 44.73
CA GLY A 39 1.42 -6.12 46.02
C GLY A 39 2.66 -5.22 45.90
N SER A 40 3.50 -5.46 44.89
CA SER A 40 4.69 -4.65 44.59
C SER A 40 4.36 -3.19 44.27
N LEU A 41 3.24 -2.92 43.58
CA LEU A 41 2.81 -1.56 43.24
C LEU A 41 2.34 -0.77 44.48
N VAL A 42 1.78 -1.46 45.48
CA VAL A 42 1.36 -0.85 46.76
C VAL A 42 2.56 -0.58 47.67
N GLU A 43 3.61 -1.39 47.61
CA GLU A 43 4.82 -1.18 48.41
C GLU A 43 5.75 -0.10 47.82
N ASN A 44 5.82 0.00 46.48
CA ASN A 44 6.60 1.04 45.80
C ASN A 44 5.99 2.44 45.95
N SER A 45 4.66 2.56 46.01
CA SER A 45 3.99 3.85 46.27
C SER A 45 4.22 4.35 47.71
N ARG A 46 4.35 3.44 48.69
CA ARG A 46 4.74 3.76 50.07
C ARG A 46 6.22 4.15 50.23
N ARG A 47 7.11 3.62 49.40
CA ARG A 47 8.54 4.01 49.42
C ARG A 47 8.79 5.34 48.71
N ALA A 48 7.99 5.69 47.69
CA ALA A 48 8.10 6.96 46.97
C ALA A 48 7.70 8.19 47.82
N THR A 49 6.87 8.01 48.85
CA THR A 49 6.44 9.11 49.74
C THR A 49 7.46 9.46 50.83
N HIS A 50 8.53 8.68 51.01
CA HIS A 50 9.51 8.86 52.09
C HIS A 50 10.87 9.42 51.67
N ARG A 51 11.06 9.81 50.40
CA ARG A 51 12.29 10.46 49.90
C ARG A 51 11.99 11.82 49.26
N ARG A 52 11.70 12.82 50.10
CA ARG A 52 11.83 14.24 49.73
C ARG A 52 12.55 14.99 50.83
N SER A 53 13.87 15.02 50.76
CA SER A 53 14.72 16.05 51.34
C SER A 53 16.12 15.86 50.76
N TYR A 54 16.45 16.65 49.75
CA TYR A 54 17.69 17.43 49.60
C TYR A 54 17.75 18.00 48.18
N SER A 55 17.99 19.30 48.12
CA SER A 55 18.00 20.20 46.96
C SER A 55 19.12 19.91 45.96
N SER A 56 18.84 20.00 44.66
CA SER A 56 19.73 20.63 43.67
C SER A 56 18.97 20.84 42.36
N ASP A 57 19.01 22.07 41.86
CA ASP A 57 18.38 22.56 40.63
C ASP A 57 18.83 21.78 39.38
N GLU A 58 17.93 21.03 38.73
CA GLU A 58 18.01 20.63 37.31
C GLU A 58 16.59 20.38 36.73
N ASP A 59 15.67 21.35 36.88
CA ASP A 59 14.27 21.23 36.44
C ASP A 59 14.01 21.80 35.02
N GLU A 60 14.80 21.42 34.02
CA GLU A 60 14.46 21.68 32.60
C GLU A 60 14.17 20.41 31.78
N VAL A 61 14.35 19.21 32.35
CA VAL A 61 14.17 17.94 31.62
C VAL A 61 12.75 17.36 31.73
N ASP A 62 11.96 17.78 32.72
CA ASP A 62 10.68 17.13 33.09
C ASP A 62 9.45 17.64 32.30
N VAL A 63 9.49 18.87 31.77
CA VAL A 63 8.31 19.47 31.12
C VAL A 63 7.98 18.79 29.79
N GLY A 64 8.99 18.35 29.04
CA GLY A 64 8.81 17.65 27.76
C GLY A 64 8.29 16.22 27.95
N GLU A 65 8.84 15.50 28.92
CA GLU A 65 8.45 14.13 29.24
C GLU A 65 7.04 14.06 29.84
N ALA A 66 6.71 14.98 30.76
CA ALA A 66 5.36 15.06 31.34
C ALA A 66 4.27 15.40 30.30
N LYS A 67 4.58 16.28 29.34
CA LYS A 67 3.67 16.59 28.22
C LYS A 67 3.47 15.39 27.30
N LEU A 68 4.54 14.65 27.00
CA LEU A 68 4.46 13.43 26.19
C LEU A 68 3.63 12.35 26.90
N SER A 69 3.87 12.12 28.19
CA SER A 69 3.14 11.12 28.98
C SER A 69 1.63 11.43 29.02
N ARG A 70 1.25 12.69 29.25
CA ARG A 70 -0.16 13.12 29.21
C ARG A 70 -0.78 12.88 27.83
N CYS A 71 -0.05 13.17 26.76
CA CYS A 71 -0.53 12.96 25.39
C CYS A 71 -0.78 11.47 25.11
N VAL A 72 0.13 10.59 25.56
CA VAL A 72 0.00 9.12 25.43
C VAL A 72 -1.21 8.60 26.21
N GLU A 73 -1.43 9.08 27.44
CA GLU A 73 -2.58 8.67 28.27
C GLU A 73 -3.93 9.09 27.68
N GLU A 74 -4.03 10.32 27.14
CA GLU A 74 -5.22 10.81 26.43
C GLU A 74 -5.51 9.96 25.18
N CYS A 75 -4.49 9.71 24.35
CA CYS A 75 -4.63 8.87 23.16
C CYS A 75 -5.03 7.42 23.51
N GLN A 76 -4.49 6.88 24.60
CA GLN A 76 -4.83 5.53 25.05
C GLN A 76 -6.30 5.45 25.49
N LYS A 77 -6.81 6.46 26.20
CA LYS A 77 -8.21 6.51 26.63
C LYS A 77 -9.16 6.62 25.43
N GLU A 78 -8.84 7.45 24.44
CA GLU A 78 -9.63 7.58 23.20
C GLU A 78 -9.58 6.33 22.30
N ALA A 79 -8.45 5.61 22.29
CA ALA A 79 -8.28 4.38 21.51
C ALA A 79 -9.14 3.20 22.01
N TYR A 80 -9.40 3.11 23.32
CA TYR A 80 -10.27 2.06 23.88
C TYR A 80 -11.77 2.33 23.65
N GLU A 81 -12.17 3.58 23.37
CA GLU A 81 -13.57 3.98 23.21
C GLU A 81 -14.03 4.02 21.74
N SER A 82 -13.14 3.90 20.74
CA SER A 82 -13.49 4.11 19.33
C SER A 82 -13.34 2.86 18.44
N ALA A 83 -14.48 2.32 17.98
CA ALA A 83 -14.57 1.45 16.81
C ALA A 83 -14.37 2.20 15.47
N PHE A 84 -14.07 3.50 15.49
CA PHE A 84 -14.12 4.42 14.35
C PHE A 84 -12.72 4.81 13.82
N TRP A 85 -11.87 3.83 13.52
CA TRP A 85 -10.69 4.09 12.69
C TRP A 85 -11.00 3.83 11.22
N GLY A 86 -10.32 4.55 10.35
CA GLY A 86 -10.48 4.51 8.90
C GLY A 86 -10.83 5.89 8.35
N LEU A 87 -10.26 6.21 7.20
CA LEU A 87 -10.59 7.41 6.43
C LEU A 87 -11.18 6.99 5.09
N GLN A 88 -12.22 7.71 4.67
CA GLN A 88 -12.65 7.64 3.29
C GLN A 88 -11.62 8.40 2.45
N ILE A 89 -10.90 7.67 1.60
CA ILE A 89 -9.85 8.26 0.74
C ILE A 89 -10.38 8.54 -0.66
N PHE A 90 -11.40 7.80 -1.06
CA PHE A 90 -12.10 7.99 -2.33
C PHE A 90 -13.51 8.55 -2.08
N GLY A 91 -13.73 9.77 -2.57
CA GLY A 91 -15.00 10.46 -2.57
C GLY A 91 -15.82 10.15 -3.83
N ASP A 92 -16.49 11.18 -4.35
CA ASP A 92 -17.30 11.06 -5.55
C ASP A 92 -16.45 10.86 -6.81
N GLN A 93 -16.79 9.82 -7.58
CA GLN A 93 -16.14 9.53 -8.85
C GLN A 93 -16.74 10.35 -9.99
N LYS A 94 -15.87 10.87 -10.85
CA LYS A 94 -16.21 11.48 -12.15
C LYS A 94 -16.36 10.38 -13.20
N PRO A 95 -17.16 10.61 -14.26
CA PRO A 95 -17.24 9.65 -15.36
C PRO A 95 -15.84 9.46 -15.99
N PRO A 96 -15.39 8.20 -16.18
CA PRO A 96 -14.09 7.94 -16.79
C PRO A 96 -14.06 8.47 -18.24
N PRO A 97 -12.87 8.82 -18.76
CA PRO A 97 -12.72 9.21 -20.14
C PRO A 97 -13.21 8.09 -21.07
N LYS A 98 -13.74 8.48 -22.24
CA LYS A 98 -14.18 7.50 -23.24
C LYS A 98 -13.02 6.58 -23.60
N SER A 99 -13.30 5.29 -23.67
CA SER A 99 -12.34 4.26 -24.08
C SER A 99 -11.69 4.64 -25.42
N VAL A 100 -10.38 4.76 -25.41
CA VAL A 100 -9.59 5.04 -26.62
C VAL A 100 -9.55 3.78 -27.45
N SER A 101 -10.08 3.78 -28.67
CA SER A 101 -9.84 2.67 -29.59
C SER A 101 -8.44 2.79 -30.19
N PRO A 102 -7.65 1.70 -30.24
CA PRO A 102 -6.30 1.75 -30.79
C PRO A 102 -6.38 1.99 -32.29
N ASP A 103 -5.57 2.93 -32.81
CA ASP A 103 -5.48 3.14 -34.25
C ASP A 103 -4.71 1.98 -34.89
N LEU A 104 -5.48 0.98 -35.35
CA LEU A 104 -4.98 -0.21 -36.04
C LEU A 104 -4.18 0.11 -37.31
N LYS A 105 -4.37 1.30 -37.92
CA LYS A 105 -3.61 1.70 -39.11
C LYS A 105 -2.16 2.06 -38.79
N THR A 106 -1.87 2.42 -37.54
CA THR A 106 -0.52 2.77 -37.09
C THR A 106 0.28 1.57 -36.55
N CYS A 107 -0.38 0.42 -36.36
CA CYS A 107 0.24 -0.78 -35.78
C CYS A 107 0.91 -1.67 -36.83
N VAL A 108 2.20 -1.41 -37.11
CA VAL A 108 3.05 -2.24 -37.98
C VAL A 108 3.04 -3.73 -37.58
N SER A 109 2.92 -4.04 -36.29
CA SER A 109 2.83 -5.42 -35.77
C SER A 109 1.58 -6.16 -36.28
N LEU A 110 0.46 -5.44 -36.46
CA LEU A 110 -0.81 -5.98 -36.95
C LEU A 110 -0.94 -5.89 -38.47
N GLU A 111 -0.15 -5.06 -39.15
CA GLU A 111 -0.07 -5.08 -40.62
C GLU A 111 0.40 -6.43 -41.15
N SER A 112 1.29 -7.13 -40.42
CA SER A 112 1.66 -8.51 -40.79
C SER A 112 0.51 -9.51 -40.62
N LEU A 113 -0.46 -9.23 -39.73
CA LEU A 113 -1.70 -10.02 -39.57
C LEU A 113 -2.74 -9.71 -40.65
N LYS A 114 -2.73 -8.51 -41.27
CA LYS A 114 -3.58 -8.20 -42.43
C LYS A 114 -3.33 -9.15 -43.62
N SER A 115 -2.11 -9.67 -43.75
CA SER A 115 -1.79 -10.67 -44.78
C SER A 115 -2.46 -12.05 -44.56
N MET A 116 -2.96 -12.33 -43.35
CA MET A 116 -3.64 -13.58 -43.00
C MET A 116 -5.15 -13.37 -42.87
N GLU A 117 -5.89 -13.11 -43.96
CA GLU A 117 -7.38 -13.16 -44.00
C GLU A 117 -8.16 -12.44 -42.85
N LEU A 118 -7.51 -11.60 -42.06
CA LEU A 118 -8.12 -10.90 -40.93
C LEU A 118 -8.92 -9.70 -41.40
N ASP A 119 -8.60 -9.17 -42.58
CA ASP A 119 -9.36 -8.08 -43.19
C ASP A 119 -10.83 -8.50 -43.40
N SER A 120 -11.10 -9.78 -43.71
CA SER A 120 -12.46 -10.35 -43.75
C SER A 120 -13.17 -10.35 -42.37
N LEU A 121 -12.45 -10.49 -41.26
CA LEU A 121 -13.01 -10.58 -39.90
C LEU A 121 -13.09 -9.22 -39.19
N VAL A 122 -12.16 -8.30 -39.50
CA VAL A 122 -11.98 -7.00 -38.84
C VAL A 122 -12.62 -5.86 -39.63
N GLU A 123 -12.62 -5.88 -40.98
CA GLU A 123 -13.21 -4.79 -41.79
C GLU A 123 -14.74 -4.76 -41.74
N VAL A 124 -15.41 -5.83 -41.30
CA VAL A 124 -16.87 -5.92 -41.37
C VAL A 124 -17.57 -5.07 -40.30
N HIS A 125 -16.95 -4.76 -39.15
CA HIS A 125 -17.52 -3.79 -38.19
C HIS A 125 -16.45 -3.21 -37.23
N PRO A 126 -16.35 -1.87 -37.06
CA PRO A 126 -15.44 -1.27 -36.08
C PRO A 126 -15.70 -1.72 -34.63
N LYS A 127 -16.97 -2.01 -34.27
CA LYS A 127 -17.33 -2.63 -32.97
C LYS A 127 -16.83 -4.08 -32.82
N LYS A 128 -16.63 -4.81 -33.93
CA LYS A 128 -16.01 -6.16 -33.90
C LYS A 128 -14.48 -6.09 -33.77
N GLY A 129 -13.85 -5.01 -34.25
CA GLY A 129 -12.41 -4.79 -34.10
C GLY A 129 -11.98 -4.57 -32.65
N GLU A 130 -12.73 -3.78 -31.88
CA GLU A 130 -12.48 -3.57 -30.44
C GLU A 130 -12.59 -4.88 -29.65
N THR A 131 -13.67 -5.64 -29.86
CA THR A 131 -13.86 -6.96 -29.22
C THR A 131 -12.81 -7.99 -29.63
N PHE A 132 -12.26 -7.91 -30.85
CA PHE A 132 -11.15 -8.76 -31.28
C PHE A 132 -9.86 -8.47 -30.52
N LEU A 133 -9.47 -7.20 -30.38
CA LEU A 133 -8.26 -6.81 -29.66
C LEU A 133 -8.36 -7.09 -28.16
N GLU A 134 -9.53 -6.83 -27.57
CA GLU A 134 -9.83 -7.21 -26.19
C GLU A 134 -9.60 -8.70 -25.98
N ARG A 135 -10.09 -9.54 -26.90
CA ARG A 135 -9.88 -10.99 -26.84
C ARG A 135 -8.41 -11.38 -27.00
N LEU A 136 -7.66 -10.74 -27.90
CA LEU A 136 -6.22 -10.96 -28.02
C LEU A 136 -5.46 -10.58 -26.75
N LEU A 137 -5.89 -9.54 -26.04
CA LEU A 137 -5.32 -9.12 -24.77
C LEU A 137 -5.63 -10.16 -23.68
N VAL A 138 -6.89 -10.55 -23.52
CA VAL A 138 -7.35 -11.51 -22.51
C VAL A 138 -6.72 -12.88 -22.71
N ASP A 139 -6.64 -13.35 -23.96
CA ASP A 139 -6.05 -14.65 -24.28
C ASP A 139 -4.50 -14.61 -24.28
N GLY A 140 -3.89 -13.44 -24.01
CA GLY A 140 -2.44 -13.24 -23.93
C GLY A 140 -1.71 -13.26 -25.28
N TRP A 141 -2.44 -13.36 -26.40
CA TRP A 141 -1.86 -13.33 -27.75
C TRP A 141 -1.23 -12.00 -28.09
N LEU A 142 -1.82 -10.89 -27.62
CA LEU A 142 -1.26 -9.56 -27.85
C LEU A 142 0.14 -9.43 -27.24
N LEU A 143 0.33 -9.93 -26.02
CA LEU A 143 1.64 -9.96 -25.36
C LEU A 143 2.63 -10.79 -26.18
N LYS A 144 2.24 -12.00 -26.63
CA LYS A 144 3.10 -12.85 -27.46
C LYS A 144 3.53 -12.14 -28.74
N LEU A 145 2.62 -11.42 -29.41
CA LEU A 145 2.94 -10.66 -30.63
C LEU A 145 3.98 -9.56 -30.34
N VAL A 146 3.78 -8.78 -29.27
CA VAL A 146 4.73 -7.74 -28.86
C VAL A 146 6.10 -8.32 -28.53
N LEU A 147 6.14 -9.47 -27.84
CA LEU A 147 7.38 -10.17 -27.51
C LEU A 147 8.11 -10.71 -28.75
N VAL A 148 7.39 -11.30 -29.70
CA VAL A 148 7.97 -11.84 -30.95
C VAL A 148 8.49 -10.72 -31.85
N LYS A 149 7.78 -9.60 -31.95
CA LYS A 149 8.20 -8.45 -32.75
C LYS A 149 9.25 -7.59 -32.05
N GLY A 150 9.38 -7.72 -30.72
CA GLY A 150 10.26 -6.87 -29.90
C GLY A 150 9.86 -5.40 -29.90
N HIS A 151 8.58 -5.09 -30.19
CA HIS A 151 8.12 -3.71 -30.37
C HIS A 151 6.70 -3.52 -29.84
N LEU A 152 6.54 -2.54 -28.94
CA LEU A 152 5.27 -2.07 -28.43
C LEU A 152 4.98 -0.68 -28.99
N ASN A 153 4.01 -0.65 -29.90
CA ASN A 153 3.52 0.56 -30.56
C ASN A 153 2.76 1.48 -29.58
N GLU A 154 2.86 2.79 -29.80
CA GLU A 154 2.19 3.83 -29.01
C GLU A 154 0.68 3.63 -28.86
N SER A 155 -0.03 3.29 -29.94
CA SER A 155 -1.49 3.10 -29.92
C SER A 155 -1.92 1.94 -29.02
N ILE A 156 -1.20 0.81 -29.09
CA ILE A 156 -1.46 -0.37 -28.23
C ILE A 156 -1.06 -0.06 -26.78
N ALA A 157 0.06 0.62 -26.58
CA ALA A 157 0.53 1.01 -25.25
C ALA A 157 -0.51 1.90 -24.56
N LYS A 158 -0.94 2.99 -25.20
CA LYS A 158 -1.98 3.89 -24.67
C LYS A 158 -3.30 3.17 -24.42
N TRP A 159 -3.74 2.33 -25.35
CA TRP A 159 -4.99 1.58 -25.21
C TRP A 159 -4.97 0.61 -24.02
N THR A 160 -3.94 -0.22 -23.91
CA THR A 160 -3.79 -1.16 -22.78
C THR A 160 -3.65 -0.42 -21.45
N PHE A 161 -2.90 0.69 -21.41
CA PHE A 161 -2.80 1.51 -20.20
C PHE A 161 -4.14 2.12 -19.80
N ASN A 162 -4.92 2.64 -20.75
CA ASN A 162 -6.28 3.15 -20.50
C ASN A 162 -7.24 2.04 -20.02
N LEU A 163 -7.16 0.83 -20.59
CA LEU A 163 -7.96 -0.31 -20.12
C LEU A 163 -7.64 -0.66 -18.66
N MET A 164 -6.37 -0.66 -18.29
CA MET A 164 -5.95 -0.87 -16.91
C MET A 164 -6.50 0.22 -15.97
N LEU A 165 -6.47 1.49 -16.40
CA LEU A 165 -6.90 2.63 -15.58
C LEU A 165 -8.41 2.84 -15.51
N TYR A 166 -9.18 2.50 -16.54
CA TYR A 166 -10.57 2.95 -16.65
C TYR A 166 -11.59 1.85 -17.00
N SER A 167 -11.16 0.62 -17.33
CA SER A 167 -12.11 -0.43 -17.68
C SER A 167 -12.92 -0.87 -16.46
N SER A 168 -14.25 -0.89 -16.62
CA SER A 168 -15.19 -1.49 -15.66
C SER A 168 -15.25 -3.01 -15.74
N ILE A 169 -14.56 -3.62 -16.72
CA ILE A 169 -14.52 -5.07 -16.89
C ILE A 169 -13.23 -5.59 -16.25
N GLU A 170 -13.35 -6.27 -15.11
CA GLU A 170 -12.23 -6.78 -14.31
C GLU A 170 -11.23 -7.61 -15.13
N VAL A 171 -11.74 -8.46 -16.04
CA VAL A 171 -10.90 -9.31 -16.89
C VAL A 171 -10.03 -8.46 -17.82
N LEU A 172 -10.55 -7.37 -18.36
CA LEU A 172 -9.80 -6.47 -19.23
C LEU A 172 -8.76 -5.67 -18.45
N SER A 173 -9.14 -5.08 -17.31
CA SER A 173 -8.21 -4.29 -16.49
C SER A 173 -7.08 -5.16 -15.92
N THR A 174 -7.39 -6.40 -15.52
CA THR A 174 -6.39 -7.38 -15.06
C THR A 174 -5.48 -7.84 -16.19
N SER A 175 -6.03 -8.17 -17.36
CA SER A 175 -5.21 -8.59 -18.51
C SER A 175 -4.31 -7.47 -19.02
N ALA A 176 -4.80 -6.22 -19.01
CA ALA A 176 -4.01 -5.04 -19.32
C ALA A 176 -2.89 -4.80 -18.29
N CYS A 177 -3.17 -5.01 -17.01
CA CYS A 177 -2.17 -4.94 -15.95
C CYS A 177 -1.07 -5.99 -16.13
N ASP A 178 -1.46 -7.25 -16.35
CA ASP A 178 -0.53 -8.37 -16.52
C ASP A 178 0.33 -8.20 -17.78
N PHE A 179 -0.26 -7.65 -18.85
CA PHE A 179 0.45 -7.22 -20.05
C PHE A 179 1.56 -6.22 -19.71
N TRP A 180 1.23 -5.11 -19.02
CA TRP A 180 2.21 -4.09 -18.65
C TRP A 180 3.26 -4.61 -17.65
N CYS A 181 2.86 -5.38 -16.65
CA CYS A 181 3.78 -5.98 -15.69
C CYS A 181 4.79 -6.89 -16.41
N THR A 182 4.35 -7.65 -17.41
CA THR A 182 5.25 -8.53 -18.18
C THR A 182 6.13 -7.78 -19.17
N VAL A 183 5.61 -6.73 -19.81
CA VAL A 183 6.38 -5.86 -20.72
C VAL A 183 7.49 -5.14 -19.96
N LEU A 184 7.20 -4.67 -18.74
CA LEU A 184 8.18 -4.00 -17.88
C LEU A 184 9.13 -4.98 -17.20
N SER A 185 8.72 -6.23 -16.96
CA SER A 185 9.52 -7.21 -16.21
C SER A 185 10.93 -7.40 -16.78
N PRO A 186 11.98 -7.34 -15.94
CA PRO A 186 13.34 -7.58 -16.38
C PRO A 186 13.51 -9.06 -16.74
N LYS A 187 13.59 -9.37 -18.03
CA LYS A 187 13.99 -10.72 -18.47
C LYS A 187 15.46 -10.94 -18.19
N ASN A 188 15.79 -12.12 -17.66
CA ASN A 188 17.18 -12.53 -17.41
C ASN A 188 18.01 -12.46 -18.70
N LYS A 189 18.97 -11.53 -18.71
CA LYS A 189 20.27 -11.43 -19.42
C LYS A 189 20.46 -11.91 -20.88
N THR A 190 19.50 -12.48 -21.59
CA THR A 190 19.73 -12.96 -22.97
C THR A 190 18.66 -12.65 -24.03
N ASP A 191 17.44 -12.21 -23.72
CA ASP A 191 16.43 -12.11 -24.79
C ASP A 191 15.55 -10.84 -24.78
N LEU A 192 15.69 -10.10 -25.89
CA LEU A 192 14.88 -9.00 -26.43
C LEU A 192 14.58 -7.82 -25.50
N SER A 193 15.36 -6.74 -25.65
CA SER A 193 14.90 -5.40 -25.27
C SER A 193 13.71 -5.01 -26.13
N ILE A 194 12.51 -4.99 -25.55
CA ILE A 194 11.32 -4.50 -26.24
C ILE A 194 11.50 -3.00 -26.47
N LYS A 195 11.45 -2.56 -27.72
CA LYS A 195 11.35 -1.13 -28.02
C LYS A 195 9.92 -0.70 -27.72
N ILE A 196 9.75 0.27 -26.82
CA ILE A 196 8.44 0.79 -26.43
C ILE A 196 8.34 2.24 -26.90
N ASP A 197 7.40 2.52 -27.81
CA ASP A 197 7.27 3.85 -28.42
C ASP A 197 6.67 4.88 -27.46
N TRP A 198 5.89 4.43 -26.49
CA TRP A 198 5.21 5.29 -25.53
C TRP A 198 5.19 4.68 -24.14
N MET A 199 5.51 5.48 -23.13
CA MET A 199 5.60 5.05 -21.74
C MET A 199 4.60 5.82 -20.87
N PRO A 200 3.89 5.13 -19.94
CA PRO A 200 2.98 5.81 -19.03
C PRO A 200 3.69 6.83 -18.17
N LYS A 201 2.99 7.93 -17.89
CA LYS A 201 3.50 8.99 -17.02
C LYS A 201 2.74 9.04 -15.71
N TYR A 202 3.42 9.50 -14.66
CA TYR A 202 2.79 9.76 -13.38
C TYR A 202 1.56 10.67 -13.49
N THR A 203 1.60 11.68 -14.37
CA THR A 203 0.49 12.62 -14.57
C THR A 203 -0.81 11.92 -14.94
N GLU A 204 -0.76 10.82 -15.69
CA GLU A 204 -1.96 10.06 -16.10
C GLU A 204 -2.50 9.19 -14.95
N VAL A 205 -1.60 8.65 -14.12
CA VAL A 205 -2.00 7.95 -12.88
C VAL A 205 -2.63 8.93 -11.89
N LYS A 206 -2.07 10.14 -11.78
CA LYS A 206 -2.62 11.21 -10.94
C LYS A 206 -3.99 11.66 -11.42
N GLU A 207 -4.15 11.87 -12.73
CA GLU A 207 -5.45 12.21 -13.32
C GLU A 207 -6.48 11.11 -13.05
N ALA A 208 -6.10 9.83 -13.18
CA ALA A 208 -6.97 8.72 -12.82
C ALA A 208 -7.38 8.75 -11.35
N LEU A 209 -6.44 8.97 -10.42
CA LEU A 209 -6.75 9.13 -8.99
C LEU A 209 -7.78 10.25 -8.77
N GLU A 210 -7.62 11.40 -9.42
CA GLU A 210 -8.55 12.53 -9.32
C GLU A 210 -9.93 12.22 -9.94
N ILE A 211 -9.99 11.49 -11.05
CA ILE A 211 -11.24 11.02 -11.66
C ILE A 211 -11.99 10.10 -10.71
N TYR A 212 -11.28 9.18 -10.06
CA TYR A 212 -11.88 8.25 -9.11
C TYR A 212 -12.06 8.84 -7.70
N GLY A 213 -11.91 10.16 -7.55
CA GLY A 213 -12.27 10.87 -6.33
C GLY A 213 -11.24 10.76 -5.21
N PHE A 214 -9.97 10.47 -5.51
CA PHE A 214 -8.91 10.42 -4.50
C PHE A 214 -8.71 11.79 -3.82
N ILE A 215 -8.77 11.81 -2.49
CA ILE A 215 -8.71 13.03 -1.67
C ILE A 215 -7.24 13.30 -1.29
N ILE A 216 -6.54 14.08 -2.13
CA ILE A 216 -5.09 14.35 -2.00
C ILE A 216 -4.71 15.12 -0.72
N ASN A 217 -5.62 15.95 -0.21
CA ASN A 217 -5.41 16.84 0.94
C ASN A 217 -6.52 16.63 1.97
N THR A 218 -6.26 15.94 3.07
CA THR A 218 -7.13 16.00 4.25
C THR A 218 -6.31 16.57 5.41
N PRO A 219 -6.63 17.81 5.82
CA PRO A 219 -7.37 17.95 7.06
C PRO A 219 -8.42 19.07 6.95
N SER A 220 -9.69 18.72 6.76
CA SER A 220 -10.80 19.64 6.97
C SER A 220 -11.89 18.91 7.72
N LYS A 221 -12.32 19.53 8.82
CA LYS A 221 -13.34 19.11 9.80
C LYS A 221 -14.20 17.97 9.26
N PHE A 222 -14.15 16.83 9.93
CA PHE A 222 -15.20 15.82 9.87
C PHE A 222 -16.54 16.54 10.07
N SER A 223 -17.20 16.90 8.97
CA SER A 223 -18.63 17.12 9.00
C SER A 223 -19.18 15.74 9.29
N SER A 224 -19.53 15.53 10.55
CA SER A 224 -20.33 14.42 11.02
C SER A 224 -21.71 14.49 10.36
N THR A 225 -21.73 14.18 9.08
CA THR A 225 -22.91 13.93 8.27
C THR A 225 -22.44 12.97 7.19
N VAL A 226 -22.23 11.74 7.62
CA VAL A 226 -22.35 10.57 6.75
C VAL A 226 -23.79 10.60 6.24
N ASN A 227 -24.01 11.32 5.16
CA ASN A 227 -25.14 11.02 4.30
C ASN A 227 -24.76 9.69 3.66
N LEU A 228 -25.30 8.62 4.22
CA LEU A 228 -25.39 7.31 3.58
C LEU A 228 -26.34 7.47 2.37
N GLY A 229 -25.92 8.26 1.38
CA GLY A 229 -26.62 8.43 0.12
C GLY A 229 -26.33 7.21 -0.74
N ASP A 230 -27.38 6.60 -1.28
CA ASP A 230 -27.39 5.54 -2.29
C ASP A 230 -26.70 5.96 -3.61
N SER A 231 -25.42 6.31 -3.54
CA SER A 231 -24.58 6.54 -4.70
C SER A 231 -23.71 5.31 -4.89
N ASP A 232 -24.02 4.51 -5.91
CA ASP A 232 -23.24 3.34 -6.38
C ASP A 232 -21.79 3.69 -6.80
N HIS A 233 -21.34 4.93 -6.57
CA HIS A 233 -20.09 5.50 -7.07
C HIS A 233 -19.17 6.04 -5.97
N ILE A 234 -19.47 5.77 -4.69
CA ILE A 234 -18.59 6.15 -3.57
C ILE A 234 -17.68 4.99 -3.20
N GLY A 235 -16.35 5.22 -3.19
CA GLY A 235 -15.36 4.25 -2.75
C GLY A 235 -14.22 4.03 -3.74
N PRO A 236 -13.26 3.16 -3.40
CA PRO A 236 -12.10 2.89 -4.23
C PRO A 236 -12.50 2.28 -5.58
N PRO A 237 -11.71 2.54 -6.64
CA PRO A 237 -12.04 2.02 -7.96
C PRO A 237 -11.81 0.50 -8.03
N GLN A 238 -12.66 -0.21 -8.77
CA GLN A 238 -12.62 -1.68 -8.86
C GLN A 238 -11.27 -2.21 -9.38
N ASN A 239 -10.60 -1.43 -10.22
CA ASN A 239 -9.29 -1.74 -10.80
C ASN A 239 -8.10 -1.24 -9.97
N ILE A 240 -8.29 -0.75 -8.74
CA ILE A 240 -7.19 -0.29 -7.87
C ILE A 240 -6.11 -1.37 -7.66
N ARG A 241 -6.51 -2.66 -7.65
CA ARG A 241 -5.59 -3.81 -7.61
C ARG A 241 -4.62 -3.80 -8.80
N ALA A 242 -5.10 -3.50 -10.00
CA ALA A 242 -4.29 -3.42 -11.21
C ALA A 242 -3.31 -2.24 -11.13
N TRP A 243 -3.74 -1.11 -10.57
CA TRP A 243 -2.88 0.07 -10.42
C TRP A 243 -1.71 -0.20 -9.48
N MET A 244 -1.98 -0.83 -8.33
CA MET A 244 -0.93 -1.15 -7.35
C MET A 244 0.12 -2.10 -7.93
N LYS A 245 -0.31 -3.12 -8.68
CA LYS A 245 0.61 -4.03 -9.38
C LYS A 245 1.45 -3.31 -10.44
N PHE A 246 0.83 -2.43 -11.22
CA PHE A 246 1.54 -1.63 -12.23
C PHE A 246 2.56 -0.69 -11.59
N ILE A 247 2.18 0.06 -10.55
CA ILE A 247 3.10 0.94 -9.81
C ILE A 247 4.28 0.13 -9.27
N ALA A 248 4.01 -1.04 -8.67
CA ALA A 248 5.06 -1.94 -8.19
C ALA A 248 6.02 -2.34 -9.32
N ALA A 249 5.51 -2.80 -10.47
CA ALA A 249 6.31 -3.20 -11.62
C ALA A 249 7.13 -2.02 -12.18
N GLY A 250 6.53 -0.84 -12.33
CA GLY A 250 7.19 0.38 -12.81
C GLY A 250 8.33 0.84 -11.89
N CYS A 251 8.17 0.70 -10.57
CA CYS A 251 9.21 1.03 -9.61
C CYS A 251 10.40 0.05 -9.62
N GLN A 252 10.14 -1.23 -9.90
CA GLN A 252 11.19 -2.26 -9.95
C GLN A 252 12.15 -2.10 -11.13
N VAL A 253 11.73 -1.42 -12.19
CA VAL A 253 12.44 -1.38 -13.48
C VAL A 253 13.19 -0.08 -13.72
N ARG A 254 13.41 0.72 -12.68
CA ARG A 254 14.08 2.03 -12.76
C ARG A 254 15.37 2.04 -13.60
N SER A 255 16.14 0.95 -13.58
CA SER A 255 17.39 0.81 -14.34
C SER A 255 17.18 0.70 -15.86
N SER A 256 16.04 0.18 -16.28
CA SER A 256 15.71 -0.12 -17.67
C SER A 256 14.71 0.89 -18.24
N PHE A 257 13.73 1.28 -17.43
CA PHE A 257 12.69 2.24 -17.75
C PHE A 257 12.52 3.21 -16.58
N ALA A 258 12.85 4.48 -16.79
CA ALA A 258 12.58 5.53 -15.82
C ALA A 258 11.12 6.01 -15.94
N VAL A 259 10.18 5.13 -15.59
CA VAL A 259 8.72 5.40 -15.69
C VAL A 259 8.30 6.57 -14.81
N PHE A 260 8.85 6.62 -13.60
CA PHE A 260 8.63 7.69 -12.63
C PHE A 260 9.96 8.37 -12.30
N SER A 261 9.90 9.66 -12.00
CA SER A 261 10.98 10.43 -11.36
C SER A 261 10.99 10.21 -9.84
N THR A 262 12.06 10.68 -9.18
CA THR A 262 12.18 10.58 -7.73
C THR A 262 11.05 11.32 -7.00
N SER A 263 10.70 12.54 -7.42
CA SER A 263 9.62 13.33 -6.80
C SER A 263 8.25 12.70 -7.00
N GLU A 264 7.99 12.13 -8.19
CA GLU A 264 6.73 11.44 -8.46
C GLU A 264 6.63 10.16 -7.61
N THR A 265 7.75 9.47 -7.40
CA THR A 265 7.80 8.28 -6.54
C THR A 265 7.60 8.64 -5.06
N GLU A 266 8.08 9.81 -4.60
CA GLU A 266 7.78 10.33 -3.25
C GLU A 266 6.26 10.52 -3.06
N GLU A 267 5.58 11.13 -4.04
CA GLU A 267 4.13 11.34 -3.98
C GLU A 267 3.36 10.00 -4.03
N LEU A 268 3.75 9.08 -4.93
CA LEU A 268 3.18 7.73 -5.01
C LEU A 268 3.34 6.95 -3.71
N LEU A 269 4.50 7.03 -3.04
CA LEU A 269 4.72 6.34 -1.77
C LEU A 269 3.75 6.84 -0.69
N ALA A 270 3.56 8.16 -0.61
CA ALA A 270 2.63 8.75 0.34
C ALA A 270 1.18 8.38 0.02
N ILE A 271 0.79 8.33 -1.27
CA ILE A 271 -0.53 7.86 -1.72
C ILE A 271 -0.75 6.41 -1.32
N VAL A 272 0.15 5.50 -1.68
CA VAL A 272 0.04 4.05 -1.39
C VAL A 272 -0.05 3.80 0.11
N ILE A 273 0.74 4.52 0.93
CA ILE A 273 0.66 4.41 2.39
C ILE A 273 -0.68 4.95 2.91
N SER A 274 -1.19 6.04 2.34
CA SER A 274 -2.49 6.57 2.74
C SER A 274 -3.60 5.55 2.52
N LEU A 275 -3.56 4.75 1.44
CA LEU A 275 -4.55 3.71 1.12
C LEU A 275 -4.84 2.72 2.25
N TYR A 276 -3.89 2.50 3.18
CA TYR A 276 -4.12 1.64 4.35
C TYR A 276 -5.17 2.20 5.34
N LEU A 277 -5.50 3.49 5.25
CA LEU A 277 -6.56 4.09 6.06
C LEU A 277 -7.95 3.82 5.49
N ASP A 278 -8.09 3.46 4.22
CA ASP A 278 -9.40 3.11 3.67
C ASP A 278 -9.76 1.67 4.03
N ARG A 279 -10.79 1.51 4.87
CA ARG A 279 -11.24 0.19 5.33
C ARG A 279 -11.70 -0.70 4.18
N GLN A 280 -12.18 -0.13 3.09
CA GLN A 280 -12.62 -0.89 1.92
C GLN A 280 -11.44 -1.59 1.23
N LEU A 281 -10.21 -1.14 1.48
CA LEU A 281 -8.99 -1.70 0.89
C LEU A 281 -8.26 -2.73 1.77
N LEU A 282 -8.81 -3.09 2.93
CA LEU A 282 -8.17 -4.05 3.85
C LEU A 282 -7.89 -5.41 3.19
N GLY A 283 -8.78 -5.87 2.30
CA GLY A 283 -8.60 -7.09 1.52
C GLY A 283 -7.43 -7.06 0.54
N LEU A 284 -6.86 -5.88 0.27
CA LEU A 284 -5.72 -5.67 -0.62
C LEU A 284 -4.39 -5.49 0.12
N SER A 285 -4.34 -5.71 1.44
CA SER A 285 -3.15 -5.51 2.27
C SER A 285 -1.86 -6.12 1.72
N MET A 286 -1.91 -7.37 1.22
CA MET A 286 -0.73 -8.01 0.61
C MET A 286 -0.26 -7.28 -0.66
N ILE A 287 -1.18 -6.84 -1.51
CA ILE A 287 -0.85 -6.10 -2.75
C ILE A 287 -0.33 -4.71 -2.42
N LEU A 288 -0.92 -4.03 -1.44
CA LEU A 288 -0.45 -2.75 -0.96
C LEU A 288 0.95 -2.88 -0.35
N HIS A 289 1.23 -3.97 0.37
CA HIS A 289 2.55 -4.23 0.92
C HIS A 289 3.59 -4.42 -0.18
N ASP A 290 3.32 -5.27 -1.17
CA ASP A 290 4.23 -5.52 -2.29
C ASP A 290 4.48 -4.24 -3.11
N CYS A 291 3.44 -3.42 -3.28
CA CYS A 291 3.54 -2.10 -3.90
C CYS A 291 4.42 -1.17 -3.06
N THR A 292 4.13 -1.02 -1.76
CA THR A 292 4.92 -0.19 -0.83
C THR A 292 6.39 -0.58 -0.83
N PHE A 293 6.68 -1.88 -0.77
CA PHE A 293 8.02 -2.42 -0.81
C PHE A 293 8.74 -2.10 -2.13
N SER A 294 8.05 -2.23 -3.26
CA SER A 294 8.62 -1.91 -4.58
C SER A 294 8.91 -0.42 -4.73
N VAL A 295 8.01 0.44 -4.25
CA VAL A 295 8.16 1.90 -4.24
C VAL A 295 9.30 2.32 -3.30
N LEU A 296 9.44 1.72 -2.12
CA LEU A 296 10.56 1.95 -1.20
C LEU A 296 11.91 1.58 -1.81
N ASN A 297 11.95 0.50 -2.59
CA ASN A 297 13.18 0.03 -3.23
C ASN A 297 13.54 0.77 -4.52
N TYR A 298 12.64 1.59 -5.06
CA TYR A 298 12.95 2.48 -6.18
C TYR A 298 14.10 3.45 -5.87
N PHE A 299 14.13 4.00 -4.64
CA PHE A 299 15.09 5.04 -4.26
C PHE A 299 16.54 4.52 -4.21
N ARG A 300 17.49 5.33 -4.66
CA ARG A 300 18.92 5.03 -4.46
C ARG A 300 19.33 5.41 -3.04
N ASN A 301 20.40 4.80 -2.53
CA ASN A 301 20.87 5.04 -1.16
C ASN A 301 21.21 6.52 -0.87
N ASN A 302 21.69 7.25 -1.87
CA ASN A 302 22.01 8.68 -1.76
C ASN A 302 20.76 9.59 -1.78
N GLU A 303 19.65 9.13 -2.38
CA GLU A 303 18.40 9.88 -2.47
C GLU A 303 17.52 9.64 -1.23
N TRP A 304 17.56 8.40 -0.71
CA TRP A 304 16.62 7.92 0.29
C TRP A 304 16.51 8.80 1.53
N LYS A 305 17.62 9.33 2.06
CA LYS A 305 17.58 10.15 3.28
C LYS A 305 16.69 11.39 3.12
N SER A 306 16.84 12.12 2.01
CA SER A 306 16.03 13.32 1.73
C SER A 306 14.60 12.95 1.34
N SER A 307 14.42 11.90 0.54
CA SER A 307 13.09 11.43 0.13
C SER A 307 12.27 10.91 1.31
N CYS A 308 12.89 10.20 2.26
CA CYS A 308 12.24 9.69 3.47
C CYS A 308 11.65 10.82 4.31
N GLU A 309 12.37 11.92 4.48
CA GLU A 309 11.90 13.09 5.23
C GLU A 309 10.72 13.76 4.52
N LYS A 310 10.82 14.00 3.21
CA LYS A 310 9.73 14.59 2.42
C LYS A 310 8.47 13.73 2.44
N VAL A 311 8.62 12.42 2.26
CA VAL A 311 7.50 11.47 2.31
C VAL A 311 6.87 11.47 3.69
N ALA A 312 7.67 11.47 4.77
CA ALA A 312 7.16 11.52 6.13
C ALA A 312 6.33 12.78 6.40
N ILE A 313 6.83 13.95 6.00
CA ILE A 313 6.09 15.23 6.10
C ILE A 313 4.78 15.15 5.29
N SER A 314 4.87 14.63 4.07
CA SER A 314 3.72 14.49 3.16
C SER A 314 2.64 13.54 3.71
N ILE A 315 3.04 12.46 4.37
CA ILE A 315 2.10 11.54 5.04
C ILE A 315 1.49 12.24 6.26
N ALA A 316 2.31 12.84 7.12
CA ALA A 316 1.84 13.51 8.33
C ALA A 316 0.82 14.62 8.03
N SER A 317 0.99 15.37 6.93
CA SER A 317 0.05 16.41 6.52
C SER A 317 -1.30 15.90 5.98
N ARG A 318 -1.44 14.59 5.71
CA ARG A 318 -2.67 13.97 5.18
C ARG A 318 -3.45 13.19 6.24
N VAL A 319 -2.87 12.95 7.40
CA VAL A 319 -3.43 12.06 8.41
C VAL A 319 -3.89 12.92 9.60
N PRO A 320 -5.15 12.82 10.02
CA PRO A 320 -5.62 13.51 11.21
C PRO A 320 -4.88 13.00 12.45
N CYS A 321 -4.69 13.89 13.43
CA CYS A 321 -4.07 13.61 14.71
C CYS A 321 -4.99 12.80 15.64
N ASP A 322 -5.39 11.60 15.19
CA ASP A 322 -6.28 10.67 15.88
C ASP A 322 -5.75 9.22 15.77
N ILE A 323 -6.60 8.22 16.03
CA ILE A 323 -6.26 6.79 15.91
C ILE A 323 -5.70 6.39 14.52
N ASN A 324 -6.00 7.13 13.46
CA ASN A 324 -5.48 6.90 12.11
C ASN A 324 -3.97 7.15 12.02
N SER A 325 -3.45 8.07 12.85
CA SER A 325 -2.00 8.30 12.97
C SER A 325 -1.26 7.02 13.41
N LEU A 326 -1.81 6.30 14.39
CA LEU A 326 -1.25 5.03 14.84
C LEU A 326 -1.37 3.95 13.74
N ARG A 327 -2.50 3.89 13.04
CA ARG A 327 -2.71 2.93 11.95
C ARG A 327 -1.74 3.09 10.78
N ILE A 328 -1.42 4.31 10.39
CA ILE A 328 -0.41 4.56 9.35
C ILE A 328 0.98 4.13 9.79
N VAL A 329 1.37 4.41 11.03
CA VAL A 329 2.68 3.96 11.54
C VAL A 329 2.73 2.44 11.58
N GLU A 330 1.65 1.78 12.01
CA GLU A 330 1.53 0.32 12.02
C GLU A 330 1.58 -0.30 10.62
N SER A 331 0.97 0.33 9.61
CA SER A 331 0.91 -0.23 8.24
C SER A 331 2.26 -0.27 7.53
N ILE A 332 3.20 0.63 7.89
CA ILE A 332 4.56 0.64 7.32
C ILE A 332 5.37 -0.51 7.92
N MET A 333 5.35 -1.69 7.30
CA MET A 333 6.04 -2.87 7.82
C MET A 333 7.56 -2.66 7.97
N ALA A 334 8.05 -2.55 9.21
CA ALA A 334 9.46 -2.32 9.54
C ALA A 334 10.34 -3.57 9.40
N THR A 335 10.30 -4.21 8.23
CA THR A 335 11.04 -5.44 7.92
C THR A 335 12.51 -5.15 7.58
N ASP A 336 12.76 -4.07 6.85
CA ASP A 336 14.09 -3.66 6.38
C ASP A 336 14.52 -2.29 6.94
N SER A 337 15.75 -1.86 6.64
CA SER A 337 16.28 -0.59 7.17
C SER A 337 15.53 0.64 6.66
N ARG A 338 15.08 0.65 5.40
CA ARG A 338 14.37 1.80 4.82
C ARG A 338 12.96 1.90 5.38
N SER A 339 12.22 0.79 5.45
CA SER A 339 10.90 0.79 6.08
C SER A 339 10.96 1.18 7.56
N LYS A 340 11.99 0.73 8.31
CA LYS A 340 12.24 1.20 9.69
C LYS A 340 12.46 2.70 9.77
N GLN A 341 13.31 3.26 8.89
CA GLN A 341 13.57 4.69 8.83
C GLN A 341 12.30 5.48 8.50
N LEU A 342 11.52 5.03 7.51
CA LEU A 342 10.28 5.69 7.13
C LEU A 342 9.26 5.63 8.26
N ARG A 343 9.05 4.46 8.88
CA ARG A 343 8.13 4.31 10.03
C ARG A 343 8.52 5.28 11.15
N SER A 344 9.81 5.35 11.49
CA SER A 344 10.31 6.26 12.52
C SER A 344 10.12 7.72 12.15
N ALA A 345 10.39 8.10 10.89
CA ALA A 345 10.24 9.48 10.42
C ALA A 345 8.77 9.91 10.41
N VAL A 346 7.86 9.04 9.95
CA VAL A 346 6.41 9.29 9.96
C VAL A 346 5.90 9.44 11.38
N ALA A 347 6.28 8.54 12.29
CA ALA A 347 5.90 8.63 13.70
C ALA A 347 6.36 9.95 14.34
N TYR A 348 7.60 10.37 14.05
CA TYR A 348 8.13 11.64 14.53
C TYR A 348 7.33 12.83 14.00
N GLN A 349 7.07 12.91 12.68
CA GLN A 349 6.34 14.02 12.07
C GLN A 349 4.88 14.11 12.56
N LEU A 350 4.21 12.97 12.74
CA LEU A 350 2.88 12.92 13.34
C LEU A 350 2.90 13.43 14.79
N LEU A 351 3.88 12.99 15.60
CA LEU A 351 4.02 13.44 16.98
C LEU A 351 4.28 14.96 17.06
N SER A 352 5.18 15.48 16.23
CA SER A 352 5.43 16.92 16.15
C SER A 352 4.16 17.69 15.80
N THR A 353 3.40 17.23 14.81
CA THR A 353 2.13 17.85 14.41
C THR A 353 1.10 17.82 15.54
N CYS A 354 0.99 16.70 16.26
CA CYS A 354 0.11 16.57 17.43
C CYS A 354 0.49 17.54 18.57
N LEU A 355 1.78 17.73 18.82
CA LEU A 355 2.28 18.62 19.87
C LEU A 355 2.05 20.09 19.50
N ASP A 356 2.31 20.48 18.26
CA ASP A 356 2.08 21.85 17.78
C ASP A 356 0.59 22.23 17.83
N ASN A 357 -0.31 21.30 17.50
CA ASN A 357 -1.76 21.50 17.57
C ASN A 357 -2.30 21.66 19.01
N LYS A 358 -1.58 21.19 20.04
CA LYS A 358 -1.97 21.32 21.46
C LYS A 358 -1.46 22.61 22.13
N VAL A 359 -0.73 23.48 21.42
CA VAL A 359 -0.10 24.70 21.96
C VAL A 359 -0.90 25.99 21.68
N CYS A 360 -2.14 25.91 21.17
CA CYS A 360 -3.03 27.07 20.99
C CYS A 360 -4.05 27.24 22.12
#